data_AF-A0A2E0BHI9-F1
#
_entry.id   AF-A0A2E0BHI9-F1
#
_cell.length_a   1.000
_cell.length_b   1.000
_cell.length_c   1.000
_cell.angle_alpha   90.00
_cell.angle_beta   90.00
_cell.angle_gamma   90.00
#
_symmetry.space_group_name_H-M   'P 1'
#
loop_
_entity.id
_entity.type
_entity.pdbx_description
1 polymer ?
#
loop_
_entity_poly.entity_id
_entity_poly.type
_entity_poly.pdbx_seq_one_letter_code
_entity_poly.pdbx_strand_id
1 'polypeptide(L)'
;MAQIYRQIEILLIFSLFCGSFQATGSEEKKQEANNSIAEGKTFYQENVLPKFAQNGCIKCHARGYIRPNISYESMLRRLTIGDSAENNVLIYKIGNVRSFSSNIPNHPGGQRCATIDSEPCKTVRQWWAIEFGIARTNK
;
A
#
# COMPACT_ATOMS: atom_id res chain seq x y z
N MET A 1 19.39 3.64 -70.85
CA MET A 1 19.41 2.22 -70.47
C MET A 1 20.87 1.86 -70.23
N ALA A 2 21.49 2.24 -69.11
CA ALA A 2 21.29 1.82 -67.72
C ALA A 2 22.48 0.93 -67.29
N GLN A 3 23.12 1.39 -66.22
CA GLN A 3 24.03 0.69 -65.30
C GLN A 3 25.48 0.38 -65.72
N ILE A 4 26.31 1.39 -65.45
CA ILE A 4 27.77 1.39 -65.34
C ILE A 4 28.18 0.96 -63.90
N TYR A 5 29.24 0.15 -63.81
CA TYR A 5 30.26 -0.02 -62.74
C TYR A 5 30.03 0.57 -61.33
N ARG A 6 30.33 -0.23 -60.28
CA ARG A 6 30.93 0.17 -58.98
C ARG A 6 31.42 -1.08 -58.23
N GLN A 7 32.72 -1.35 -58.11
CA GLN A 7 33.68 -0.82 -57.10
C GLN A 7 33.22 -1.16 -55.67
N ILE A 8 33.80 -2.17 -55.01
CA ILE A 8 34.99 -2.12 -54.13
C ILE A 8 34.74 -1.27 -52.86
N GLU A 9 35.08 -1.89 -51.71
CA GLU A 9 35.07 -1.41 -50.33
C GLU A 9 33.72 -1.32 -49.61
N ILE A 10 33.48 -2.21 -48.64
CA ILE A 10 33.19 -1.77 -47.26
C ILE A 10 33.97 -2.66 -46.29
N LEU A 11 35.04 -2.06 -45.79
CA LEU A 11 35.80 -2.40 -44.60
C LEU A 11 34.89 -2.31 -43.35
N LEU A 12 35.16 -3.17 -42.35
CA LEU A 12 35.09 -2.86 -40.91
C LEU A 12 33.83 -2.16 -40.36
N ILE A 13 32.87 -2.95 -39.85
CA ILE A 13 32.07 -2.55 -38.68
C ILE A 13 31.84 -3.79 -37.80
N PHE A 14 32.89 -4.23 -37.10
CA PHE A 14 32.82 -5.20 -36.02
C PHE A 14 33.36 -4.56 -34.73
N SER A 15 32.75 -3.44 -34.33
CA SER A 15 33.02 -2.78 -33.06
C SER A 15 31.92 -1.78 -32.75
N LEU A 16 31.46 -1.77 -31.50
CA LEU A 16 30.44 -0.91 -30.89
C LEU A 16 28.98 -1.36 -31.05
N PHE A 17 28.64 -2.48 -30.40
CA PHE A 17 27.45 -2.49 -29.55
C PHE A 17 27.83 -3.04 -28.17
N CYS A 18 28.76 -2.35 -27.49
CA CYS A 18 28.74 -2.28 -26.03
C CYS A 18 27.60 -1.33 -25.65
N GLY A 19 26.37 -1.71 -26.01
CA GLY A 19 25.16 -0.96 -25.74
C GLY A 19 24.79 -1.21 -24.28
N SER A 20 25.19 -0.27 -23.43
CA SER A 20 24.47 0.16 -22.24
C SER A 20 23.52 -0.89 -21.66
N PHE A 21 24.03 -1.80 -20.83
CA PHE A 21 23.20 -2.54 -19.89
C PHE A 21 22.68 -1.51 -18.88
N GLN A 22 21.61 -0.80 -19.24
CA GLN A 22 20.98 0.18 -18.36
C GLN A 22 20.43 -0.58 -17.16
N ALA A 23 20.90 -0.21 -15.98
CA ALA A 23 20.38 -0.63 -14.69
C ALA A 23 18.98 -0.02 -14.43
N THR A 24 18.02 -0.26 -15.34
CA THR A 24 16.66 0.30 -15.27
C THR A 24 15.86 -0.21 -14.08
N GLY A 25 16.20 -1.40 -13.57
CA GLY A 25 15.45 -2.05 -12.49
C GLY A 25 15.53 -1.36 -11.13
N SER A 26 16.51 -0.48 -10.87
CA SER A 26 16.59 0.25 -9.60
C SER A 26 15.74 1.51 -9.57
N GLU A 27 15.63 2.21 -10.71
CA GLU A 27 14.88 3.46 -10.79
C GLU A 27 13.39 3.21 -10.99
N GLU A 28 13.03 2.21 -11.80
CA GLU A 28 11.65 1.76 -12.00
C GLU A 28 11.02 1.29 -10.69
N LYS A 29 11.72 0.47 -9.90
CA LYS A 29 11.27 0.03 -8.57
C LYS A 29 11.12 1.17 -7.58
N LYS A 30 11.98 2.19 -7.65
CA LYS A 30 11.89 3.37 -6.78
C LYS A 30 10.70 4.24 -7.16
N GLN A 31 10.41 4.38 -8.46
CA GLN A 31 9.25 5.12 -8.95
C GLN A 31 7.94 4.39 -8.59
N GLU A 32 7.88 3.08 -8.77
CA GLU A 32 6.72 2.25 -8.39
C GLU A 32 6.43 2.33 -6.88
N ALA A 33 7.46 2.24 -6.04
CA ALA A 33 7.32 2.39 -4.59
C ALA A 33 6.83 3.80 -4.19
N ASN A 34 7.34 4.85 -4.84
CA ASN A 34 6.90 6.23 -4.57
C ASN A 34 5.44 6.46 -5.00
N ASN A 35 5.03 5.90 -6.14
CA ASN A 35 3.65 5.97 -6.60
C ASN A 35 2.70 5.25 -5.62
N SER A 36 3.07 4.06 -5.15
CA SER A 36 2.29 3.31 -4.15
C SER A 36 2.11 4.08 -2.83
N ILE A 37 3.13 4.79 -2.33
CA ILE A 37 3.01 5.62 -1.12
C ILE A 37 2.03 6.79 -1.34
N ALA A 38 2.08 7.43 -2.51
CA ALA A 38 1.17 8.52 -2.84
C ALA A 38 -0.29 8.02 -2.97
N GLU A 39 -0.48 6.86 -3.61
CA GLU A 39 -1.79 6.21 -3.74
C GLU A 39 -2.37 5.81 -2.38
N GLY A 40 -1.56 5.22 -1.50
CA GLY A 40 -1.97 4.81 -0.16
C GLY A 40 -2.43 5.98 0.71
N LYS A 41 -1.67 7.07 0.71
CA LYS A 41 -2.05 8.29 1.44
C LYS A 41 -3.31 8.95 0.92
N THR A 42 -3.46 9.05 -0.40
CA THR A 42 -4.68 9.57 -1.04
C THR A 42 -5.88 8.70 -0.68
N PHE A 43 -5.75 7.37 -0.83
CA PHE A 43 -6.82 6.43 -0.48
C PHE A 43 -7.21 6.53 1.00
N TYR A 44 -6.23 6.69 1.90
CA TYR A 44 -6.51 6.90 3.32
C TYR A 44 -7.36 8.16 3.55
N GLN A 45 -6.99 9.28 2.94
CA GLN A 45 -7.68 10.56 3.13
C GLN A 45 -9.09 10.54 2.56
N GLU A 46 -9.27 9.95 1.37
CA GLU A 46 -10.54 9.97 0.65
C GLU A 46 -11.51 8.87 1.10
N ASN A 47 -11.00 7.74 1.62
CA ASN A 47 -11.83 6.57 1.90
C ASN A 47 -11.74 6.14 3.37
N VAL A 48 -10.53 5.87 3.88
CA VAL A 48 -10.36 5.32 5.24
C VAL A 48 -10.81 6.31 6.31
N LEU A 49 -10.33 7.56 6.24
CA LEU A 49 -10.64 8.58 7.23
C LEU A 49 -12.14 8.89 7.32
N PRO A 50 -12.88 9.07 6.21
CA PRO A 50 -14.34 9.20 6.25
C PRO A 50 -15.05 8.00 6.88
N LYS A 51 -14.62 6.77 6.60
CA LYS A 51 -15.22 5.57 7.24
C LYS A 51 -14.97 5.53 8.74
N PHE A 52 -13.79 5.93 9.20
CA PHE A 52 -13.52 6.09 10.63
C PHE A 52 -14.35 7.20 11.27
N ALA A 53 -14.57 8.32 10.58
CA ALA A 53 -15.43 9.39 11.07
C ALA A 53 -16.89 8.94 11.19
N GLN A 54 -17.44 8.31 10.14
CA GLN A 54 -18.81 7.79 10.12
C GLN A 54 -19.05 6.72 11.19
N ASN A 55 -18.06 5.86 11.44
CA ASN A 55 -18.13 4.83 12.47
C ASN A 55 -17.88 5.36 13.90
N GLY A 56 -17.58 6.66 14.06
CA GLY A 56 -17.42 7.31 15.36
C GLY A 56 -16.06 7.11 16.02
N CYS A 57 -15.05 6.58 15.31
CA CYS A 57 -13.68 6.44 15.84
C CYS A 57 -13.11 7.78 16.32
N ILE A 58 -13.40 8.85 15.58
CA ILE A 58 -12.94 10.21 15.86
C ILE A 58 -13.42 10.71 17.23
N LYS A 59 -14.58 10.23 17.73
CA LYS A 59 -15.13 10.63 19.05
C LYS A 59 -14.14 10.35 20.20
N CYS A 60 -13.36 9.28 20.10
CA CYS A 60 -12.37 8.91 21.11
C CYS A 60 -10.94 9.34 20.73
N HIS A 61 -10.65 9.48 19.43
CA HIS A 61 -9.28 9.59 18.92
C HIS A 61 -8.91 10.94 18.29
N ALA A 62 -9.79 11.95 18.30
CA ALA A 62 -9.57 13.25 17.62
C ALA A 62 -8.51 14.16 18.25
N ARG A 63 -8.31 14.08 19.58
CA ARG A 63 -7.55 15.11 20.33
C ARG A 63 -6.57 14.52 21.35
N GLY A 64 -6.07 13.32 21.12
CA GLY A 64 -5.11 12.68 22.01
C GLY A 64 -5.67 12.21 23.35
N TYR A 65 -7.00 12.28 23.55
CA TYR A 65 -7.68 11.71 24.72
C TYR A 65 -7.35 10.21 24.83
N ILE A 66 -7.40 9.49 23.71
CA ILE A 66 -6.94 8.12 23.58
C ILE A 66 -6.02 8.02 22.37
N ARG A 67 -4.79 7.56 22.59
CA ARG A 67 -3.85 7.19 21.51
C ARG A 67 -4.30 5.86 20.88
N PRO A 68 -4.08 5.66 19.56
CA PRO A 68 -3.48 6.58 18.60
C PRO A 68 -4.45 7.69 18.16
N ASN A 69 -3.92 8.79 17.63
CA ASN A 69 -4.73 9.74 16.86
C ASN A 69 -5.08 9.10 15.51
N ILE A 70 -6.25 9.43 14.95
CA ILE A 70 -6.62 8.99 13.59
C ILE A 70 -5.90 9.91 12.58
N SER A 71 -4.65 9.58 12.27
CA SER A 71 -3.85 10.17 11.19
C SER A 71 -3.29 9.07 10.31
N TYR A 72 -2.94 9.40 9.06
CA TYR A 72 -2.35 8.47 8.10
C TYR A 72 -1.16 7.72 8.71
N GLU A 73 -0.19 8.45 9.24
CA GLU A 73 1.06 7.89 9.77
C GLU A 73 0.81 7.02 11.00
N SER A 74 -0.14 7.42 11.84
CA SER A 74 -0.49 6.68 13.05
C SER A 74 -1.20 5.39 12.75
N MET A 75 -2.10 5.40 11.78
CA MET A 75 -2.84 4.23 11.35
C MET A 75 -1.96 3.30 10.52
N LEU A 76 -1.11 3.83 9.64
CA LEU A 76 -0.19 3.06 8.82
C LEU A 76 0.78 2.25 9.69
N ARG A 77 1.35 2.87 10.73
CA ARG A 77 2.20 2.15 11.71
C ARG A 77 1.51 0.98 12.42
N ARG A 78 0.18 1.00 12.54
CA ARG A 78 -0.59 -0.11 13.11
C ARG A 78 -0.95 -1.14 12.04
N LEU A 79 -1.26 -0.65 10.83
CA LEU A 79 -1.55 -1.47 9.66
C LEU A 79 -0.36 -2.34 9.24
N THR A 80 0.88 -1.82 9.38
CA THR A 80 2.12 -2.55 9.06
C THR A 80 2.41 -3.73 10.00
N ILE A 81 1.80 -3.77 11.19
CA ILE A 81 2.00 -4.85 12.16
C ILE A 81 1.05 -5.99 11.79
N GLY A 82 1.50 -6.86 10.88
CA GLY A 82 0.71 -7.96 10.34
C GLY A 82 1.28 -8.54 9.05
N ASP A 83 0.73 -9.68 8.63
CA ASP A 83 1.16 -10.39 7.42
C ASP A 83 0.17 -10.29 6.24
N SER A 84 -1.05 -9.83 6.48
CA SER A 84 -2.10 -9.74 5.44
C SER A 84 -3.13 -8.66 5.74
N ALA A 85 -4.00 -8.39 4.76
CA ALA A 85 -5.11 -7.47 4.90
C ALA A 85 -6.04 -7.87 6.05
N GLU A 86 -6.22 -9.17 6.28
CA GLU A 86 -7.08 -9.74 7.32
C GLU A 86 -6.37 -9.93 8.67
N ASN A 87 -5.05 -10.13 8.66
CA ASN A 87 -4.23 -10.33 9.84
C ASN A 87 -3.25 -9.17 10.04
N ASN A 88 -3.78 -8.10 10.61
CA ASN A 88 -2.99 -6.98 11.15
C ASN A 88 -3.64 -6.42 12.42
N VAL A 89 -2.82 -5.75 13.23
CA VAL A 89 -3.25 -5.23 14.54
C VAL A 89 -4.41 -4.23 14.44
N LEU A 90 -4.49 -3.45 13.36
CA LEU A 90 -5.58 -2.50 13.18
C LEU A 90 -6.92 -3.23 13.01
N ILE A 91 -6.99 -4.23 12.13
CA ILE A 91 -8.17 -5.08 11.94
C ILE A 91 -8.53 -5.82 13.24
N TYR A 92 -7.55 -6.38 13.94
CA TYR A 92 -7.82 -7.09 15.20
C TYR A 92 -8.38 -6.19 16.29
N LYS A 93 -7.92 -4.94 16.38
CA LYS A 93 -8.49 -3.98 17.32
C LYS A 93 -9.90 -3.56 16.91
N ILE A 94 -10.10 -3.03 15.71
CA ILE A 94 -11.39 -2.44 15.34
C ILE A 94 -12.48 -3.51 15.10
N GLY A 95 -12.10 -4.69 14.61
CA GLY A 95 -13.00 -5.84 14.51
C GLY A 95 -13.23 -6.56 15.84
N ASN A 96 -12.56 -6.12 16.92
CA ASN A 96 -12.62 -6.74 18.23
C ASN A 96 -12.27 -8.25 18.23
N VAL A 97 -11.44 -8.66 17.27
CA VAL A 97 -11.03 -10.05 17.07
C VAL A 97 -10.05 -10.45 18.18
N ARG A 98 -10.13 -11.70 18.65
CA ARG A 98 -9.32 -12.24 19.78
C ARG A 98 -9.50 -11.50 21.11
N SER A 99 -10.66 -10.90 21.33
CA SER A 99 -11.07 -10.46 22.67
C SER A 99 -11.17 -11.68 23.60
N PHE A 100 -10.60 -11.59 24.81
CA PHE A 100 -10.57 -12.69 25.79
C PHE A 100 -11.96 -13.07 26.31
N SER A 101 -12.91 -12.13 26.27
CA SER A 101 -14.33 -12.38 26.54
C SER A 101 -15.18 -11.25 25.97
N SER A 102 -16.47 -11.51 25.71
CA SER A 102 -17.44 -10.48 25.29
C SER A 102 -17.49 -9.27 26.24
N ASN A 103 -17.09 -9.47 27.49
CA ASN A 103 -17.14 -8.47 28.55
C ASN A 103 -15.82 -7.67 28.66
N ILE A 104 -14.74 -8.12 28.02
CA ILE A 104 -13.43 -7.43 27.99
C ILE A 104 -13.02 -7.26 26.52
N PRO A 105 -13.55 -6.23 25.84
CA PRO A 105 -13.29 -6.04 24.42
C PRO A 105 -11.80 -5.71 24.18
N ASN A 106 -11.27 -6.22 23.08
CA ASN A 106 -9.94 -5.88 22.58
C ASN A 106 -9.79 -4.38 22.29
N HIS A 107 -10.88 -3.72 21.88
CA HIS A 107 -10.97 -2.28 21.73
C HIS A 107 -11.99 -1.71 22.73
N PRO A 108 -11.63 -0.78 23.64
CA PRO A 108 -12.54 -0.27 24.68
C PRO A 108 -13.85 0.32 24.14
N GLY A 109 -13.82 0.87 22.92
CA GLY A 109 -15.02 1.32 22.22
C GLY A 109 -15.91 0.21 21.65
N GLY A 110 -15.60 -1.06 21.94
CA GLY A 110 -16.27 -2.23 21.40
C GLY A 110 -15.90 -2.52 19.95
N GLN A 111 -16.65 -3.46 19.37
CA GLN A 111 -16.56 -3.84 17.96
C GLN A 111 -17.04 -2.72 17.05
N ARG A 112 -16.22 -2.38 16.05
CA ARG A 112 -16.45 -1.27 15.10
C ARG A 112 -16.95 -1.72 13.74
N CYS A 113 -16.73 -2.98 13.36
CA CYS A 113 -17.30 -3.58 12.16
C CYS A 113 -18.00 -4.90 12.52
N ALA A 114 -19.21 -5.14 12.00
CA ALA A 114 -19.99 -6.34 12.31
C ALA A 114 -19.28 -7.63 11.82
N THR A 115 -18.72 -7.56 10.61
CA THR A 115 -17.86 -8.57 10.02
C THR A 115 -16.64 -7.91 9.40
N ILE A 116 -15.66 -8.72 8.98
CA ILE A 116 -14.47 -8.22 8.29
C ILE A 116 -14.77 -7.57 6.92
N ASP A 117 -15.93 -7.89 6.34
CA ASP A 117 -16.43 -7.31 5.08
C ASP A 117 -17.35 -6.09 5.33
N SER A 118 -17.61 -5.76 6.59
CA SER A 118 -18.36 -4.57 6.99
C SER A 118 -17.43 -3.37 7.18
N GLU A 119 -17.96 -2.16 7.03
CA GLU A 119 -17.20 -0.95 7.34
C GLU A 119 -16.94 -0.78 8.85
N PRO A 120 -15.79 -0.21 9.26
CA PRO A 120 -14.69 0.27 8.42
C PRO A 120 -13.66 -0.81 8.03
N CYS A 121 -13.83 -2.06 8.45
CA CYS A 121 -12.86 -3.15 8.22
C CYS A 121 -12.63 -3.43 6.73
N LYS A 122 -13.69 -3.37 5.92
CA LYS A 122 -13.61 -3.50 4.46
C LYS A 122 -12.65 -2.47 3.84
N THR A 123 -12.86 -1.18 4.07
CA THR A 123 -11.98 -0.13 3.50
C THR A 123 -10.56 -0.21 4.05
N VAL A 124 -10.38 -0.60 5.32
CA VAL A 124 -9.02 -0.82 5.88
C VAL A 124 -8.29 -1.96 5.18
N ARG A 125 -8.97 -3.04 4.81
CA ARG A 125 -8.39 -4.14 4.02
C ARG A 125 -7.98 -3.70 2.62
N GLN A 126 -8.81 -2.91 1.96
CA GLN A 126 -8.49 -2.32 0.66
C GLN A 126 -7.26 -1.43 0.76
N TRP A 127 -7.18 -0.61 1.80
CA TRP A 127 -6.03 0.24 2.05
C TRP A 127 -4.74 -0.57 2.28
N TRP A 128 -4.82 -1.67 3.04
CA TRP A 128 -3.68 -2.59 3.20
C TRP A 128 -3.17 -3.12 1.86
N ALA A 129 -4.08 -3.51 0.95
CA ALA A 129 -3.70 -4.01 -0.37
C ALA A 129 -2.99 -2.93 -1.22
N ILE A 130 -3.36 -1.67 -1.07
CA ILE A 130 -2.70 -0.55 -1.76
C ILE A 130 -1.30 -0.29 -1.18
N GLU A 131 -1.16 -0.33 0.14
CA GLU A 131 0.12 -0.08 0.82
C GLU A 131 1.13 -1.22 0.64
N PHE A 132 0.67 -2.47 0.55
CA PHE A 132 1.55 -3.65 0.64
C PHE A 132 1.35 -4.70 -0.45
N GLY A 133 0.30 -4.63 -1.25
CA GLY A 133 -0.05 -5.65 -2.25
C GLY A 133 0.99 -5.78 -3.36
N ILE A 134 1.57 -4.68 -3.82
CA ILE A 134 2.62 -4.66 -4.86
C ILE A 134 3.97 -5.19 -4.29
N ALA A 135 4.27 -4.87 -3.03
CA ALA A 135 5.55 -5.21 -2.39
C ALA A 135 5.66 -6.68 -1.93
N ARG A 136 4.54 -7.44 -1.87
CA ARG A 136 4.51 -8.82 -1.36
C ARG A 136 4.22 -9.90 -2.40
N THR A 137 3.82 -9.55 -3.62
CA THR A 137 3.70 -10.49 -4.74
C THR A 137 5.05 -10.83 -5.40
N ASN A 138 6.10 -10.07 -5.06
CA ASN A 138 7.46 -10.21 -5.59
C ASN A 138 8.44 -10.89 -4.62
N LYS A 139 7.95 -11.64 -3.62
CA LYS A 139 8.76 -12.41 -2.67
C LYS A 139 8.47 -13.90 -2.75
#